data_AF-A0A7V1SL04-F1
#
_entry.id   AF-A0A7V1SL04-F1
#
_cell.length_a   1.000
_cell.length_b   1.000
_cell.length_c   1.000
_cell.angle_alpha   90.00
_cell.angle_beta   90.00
_cell.angle_gamma   90.00
#
_symmetry.space_group_name_H-M   'P 1'
#
loop_
_entity.id
_entity.type
_entity.pdbx_description
1 polymer ?
#
loop_
_entity_poly.entity_id
_entity_poly.type
_entity_poly.pdbx_seq_one_letter_code
_entity_poly.pdbx_strand_id
1 'polypeptide(L)'
;VGETAGWDGAATAERILQGMAEAIAASARAFVYDINAQPVYTIHEVLADQRVEPTSVLIIGGPAPQIAGYIGKALGLPCRFPRHYGVANAVGAAVARVTSEITLQADTQRGSVIIPEAAVENDIDAGFTMEQALSLGRAVLCRQAAINGADEKGLEISILERQAFTMIRGYMRTGRNIRLKMGITPGLIPEWKRGG
;
A
#
# COMPACT_ATOMS: atom_id res chain seq x y z
N VAL A 1 7.92 -36.30 19.63
CA VAL A 1 8.98 -35.26 19.63
C VAL A 1 9.63 -35.13 21.00
N GLY A 2 8.85 -34.96 22.09
CA GLY A 2 9.39 -34.91 23.46
C GLY A 2 9.99 -36.21 23.98
N GLU A 3 9.24 -37.32 23.87
CA GLU A 3 9.69 -38.65 24.31
C GLU A 3 10.99 -39.10 23.63
N THR A 4 11.14 -38.81 22.34
CA THR A 4 12.36 -39.09 21.57
C THR A 4 13.56 -38.25 21.99
N ALA A 5 13.36 -37.12 22.66
CA ALA A 5 14.40 -36.21 23.15
C ALA A 5 14.58 -36.28 24.69
N GLY A 6 13.83 -37.15 25.38
CA GLY A 6 13.86 -37.28 26.84
C GLY A 6 13.25 -36.09 27.59
N TRP A 7 12.34 -35.35 26.96
CA TRP A 7 11.66 -34.20 27.58
C TRP A 7 10.23 -34.56 27.98
N ASP A 8 9.79 -34.01 29.11
CA ASP A 8 8.37 -34.02 29.46
C ASP A 8 7.55 -33.12 28.50
N GLY A 9 6.23 -33.23 28.58
CA GLY A 9 5.32 -32.50 27.70
C GLY A 9 5.44 -30.98 27.81
N ALA A 10 5.66 -30.46 29.02
CA ALA A 10 5.77 -29.03 29.27
C ALA A 10 7.08 -28.45 28.68
N ALA A 11 8.20 -29.12 28.93
CA ALA A 11 9.50 -28.77 28.39
C ALA A 11 9.53 -28.88 26.86
N THR A 12 8.77 -29.82 26.29
CA THR A 12 8.62 -29.94 24.83
C THR A 12 7.82 -28.76 24.26
N ALA A 13 6.68 -28.41 24.87
CA ALA A 13 5.84 -27.29 24.42
C ALA A 13 6.59 -25.96 24.50
N GLU A 14 7.33 -25.72 25.60
CA GLU A 14 8.16 -24.54 25.79
C GLU A 14 9.20 -24.38 24.67
N ARG A 15 9.90 -25.46 24.31
CA ARG A 15 10.89 -25.43 23.23
C ARG A 15 10.28 -25.19 21.86
N ILE A 16 9.09 -25.73 21.60
CA ILE A 16 8.36 -25.48 20.35
C ILE A 16 8.01 -23.98 20.24
N LEU A 17 7.49 -23.38 21.33
CA LEU A 17 7.15 -21.95 21.35
C LEU A 17 8.38 -21.05 21.20
N GLN A 18 9.49 -21.42 21.83
CA GLN A 18 10.77 -20.72 21.65
C GLN A 18 11.27 -20.82 20.22
N GLY A 19 11.31 -22.03 19.63
CA GLY A 19 11.74 -22.23 18.25
C GLY A 19 10.85 -21.50 17.24
N MET A 20 9.54 -21.48 17.47
CA MET A 20 8.60 -20.69 16.66
C MET A 20 8.96 -19.20 16.72
N ALA A 21 9.18 -18.65 17.92
CA ALA A 21 9.52 -17.24 18.09
C ALA A 21 10.87 -16.88 17.45
N GLU A 22 11.88 -17.75 17.54
CA GLU A 22 13.17 -17.58 16.89
C GLU A 22 13.06 -17.56 15.36
N ALA A 23 12.26 -18.46 14.78
CA ALA A 23 12.01 -18.51 13.34
C ALA A 23 11.30 -17.24 12.84
N ILE A 24 10.30 -16.74 13.58
CA ILE A 24 9.63 -15.47 13.29
C ILE A 24 10.61 -14.31 13.39
N ALA A 25 11.43 -14.27 14.45
CA ALA A 25 12.41 -13.22 14.66
C ALA A 25 13.48 -13.18 13.57
N ALA A 26 13.94 -14.34 13.10
CA ALA A 26 14.86 -14.45 11.97
C ALA A 26 14.24 -13.88 10.68
N SER A 27 13.00 -14.27 10.38
CA SER A 27 12.25 -13.77 9.22
C SER A 27 12.04 -12.25 9.26
N ALA A 28 11.68 -11.71 10.43
CA ALA A 28 11.50 -10.27 10.62
C ALA A 28 12.82 -9.50 10.45
N ARG A 29 13.94 -10.01 10.99
CA ARG A 29 15.26 -9.40 10.80
C ARG A 29 15.71 -9.41 9.34
N ALA A 30 15.47 -10.51 8.63
CA ALA A 30 15.75 -10.60 7.20
C ALA A 30 14.94 -9.57 6.41
N PHE A 31 13.64 -9.43 6.70
CA PHE A 31 12.79 -8.44 6.04
C PHE A 31 13.26 -6.99 6.28
N VAL A 32 13.65 -6.65 7.51
CA VAL A 32 14.20 -5.32 7.82
C VAL A 32 15.55 -5.10 7.13
N TYR A 33 16.37 -6.13 7.01
CA TYR A 33 17.61 -6.07 6.23
C TYR A 33 17.31 -5.79 4.75
N ASP A 34 16.36 -6.49 4.15
CA ASP A 34 15.99 -6.32 2.74
C ASP A 34 15.46 -4.92 2.43
N ILE A 35 14.69 -4.32 3.36
CA ILE A 35 14.23 -2.93 3.25
C ILE A 35 15.43 -1.98 3.24
N ASN A 36 16.36 -2.14 4.18
CA ASN A 36 17.53 -1.28 4.33
C ASN A 36 18.59 -1.49 3.24
N ALA A 37 18.56 -2.64 2.54
CA ALA A 37 19.46 -2.97 1.45
C ALA A 37 18.98 -2.45 0.08
N GLN A 38 17.75 -1.92 -0.01
CA GLN A 38 17.26 -1.36 -1.27
C GLN A 38 18.12 -0.16 -1.70
N PRO A 39 18.56 -0.10 -2.97
CA PRO A 39 19.32 1.03 -3.47
C PRO A 39 18.46 2.30 -3.44
N VAL A 40 19.07 3.39 -2.99
CA VAL A 40 18.46 4.73 -3.01
C VAL A 40 18.53 5.31 -4.42
N TYR A 41 17.38 5.68 -4.97
CA TYR A 41 17.24 6.08 -6.38
C TYR A 41 17.13 7.59 -6.57
N THR A 42 16.92 8.35 -5.48
CA THR A 42 16.85 9.81 -5.52
C THR A 42 17.90 10.46 -4.62
N ILE A 43 18.35 11.67 -4.98
CA ILE A 43 19.29 12.46 -4.16
C ILE A 43 18.70 12.71 -2.75
N HIS A 44 17.38 12.88 -2.65
CA HIS A 44 16.69 13.05 -1.37
C HIS A 44 16.85 11.82 -0.46
N GLU A 45 16.73 10.62 -1.00
CA GLU A 45 16.89 9.37 -0.23
C GLU A 45 18.34 9.17 0.22
N VAL A 46 19.32 9.52 -0.61
CA VAL A 46 20.75 9.48 -0.26
C VAL A 46 21.06 10.43 0.91
N LEU A 47 20.48 11.64 0.89
CA LEU A 47 20.71 12.66 1.92
C LEU A 47 19.97 12.38 3.23
N ALA A 48 18.90 11.57 3.19
CA ALA A 48 18.04 11.34 4.34
C ALA A 48 18.49 10.18 5.25
N ASP A 49 19.48 9.37 4.83
CA ASP A 49 20.03 8.22 5.58
C ASP A 49 18.96 7.40 6.34
N GLN A 50 17.85 7.12 5.66
CA GLN A 50 16.68 6.52 6.29
C GLN A 50 16.87 5.03 6.52
N ARG A 51 17.63 4.68 7.57
CA ARG A 51 17.70 3.31 8.06
C ARG A 51 16.50 3.01 8.94
N VAL A 52 15.78 1.94 8.60
CA VAL A 52 14.67 1.42 9.40
C VAL A 52 15.23 0.60 10.57
N GLU A 53 15.05 1.12 11.78
CA GLU A 53 15.39 0.44 13.03
C GLU A 53 14.12 0.16 13.85
N PRO A 54 13.69 -1.10 13.99
CA PRO A 54 12.49 -1.44 14.74
C PRO A 54 12.66 -1.13 16.24
N THR A 55 11.73 -0.36 16.81
CA THR A 55 11.74 -0.01 18.24
C THR A 55 10.77 -0.83 19.07
N SER A 56 9.84 -1.53 18.43
CA SER A 56 8.81 -2.33 19.10
C SER A 56 8.14 -3.31 18.15
N VAL A 57 7.45 -4.29 18.73
CA VAL A 57 6.69 -5.31 18.00
C VAL A 57 5.20 -5.17 18.35
N LEU A 58 4.35 -5.16 17.34
CA LEU A 58 2.90 -5.22 17.48
C LEU A 58 2.41 -6.55 16.90
N ILE A 59 1.82 -7.40 17.74
CA ILE A 59 1.27 -8.70 17.31
C ILE A 59 -0.24 -8.61 17.23
N ILE A 60 -0.79 -9.17 16.16
CA ILE A 60 -2.22 -9.32 15.93
C ILE A 60 -2.54 -10.78 15.57
N GLY A 61 -3.81 -11.15 15.67
CA GLY A 61 -4.28 -12.52 15.51
C GLY A 61 -4.55 -13.21 16.84
N GLY A 62 -5.34 -14.29 16.80
CA GLY A 62 -5.81 -15.02 17.98
C GLY A 62 -4.75 -15.37 19.05
N PRO A 63 -3.55 -15.88 18.69
CA PRO A 63 -2.56 -16.30 19.67
C PRO A 63 -1.70 -15.15 20.23
N ALA A 64 -1.97 -13.89 19.87
CA ALA A 64 -1.09 -12.76 20.21
C ALA A 64 -0.73 -12.67 21.71
N PRO A 65 -1.67 -12.79 22.68
CA PRO A 65 -1.32 -12.76 24.10
C PRO A 65 -0.41 -13.90 24.54
N GLN A 66 -0.57 -15.09 23.95
CA GLN A 66 0.15 -16.30 24.32
C GLN A 66 1.59 -16.29 23.80
N ILE A 67 1.85 -15.64 22.66
CA ILE A 67 3.15 -15.69 21.98
C ILE A 67 3.99 -14.41 22.15
N ALA A 68 3.39 -13.31 22.61
CA ALA A 68 4.05 -12.01 22.71
C ALA A 68 5.33 -12.03 23.55
N GLY A 69 5.34 -12.76 24.68
CA GLY A 69 6.53 -12.88 25.52
C GLY A 69 7.69 -13.57 24.81
N TYR A 70 7.42 -14.67 24.12
CA TYR A 70 8.42 -15.42 23.35
C TYR A 70 9.00 -14.58 22.22
N ILE A 71 8.15 -13.92 21.43
CA ILE A 71 8.56 -13.10 20.29
C ILE A 71 9.33 -11.86 20.76
N GLY A 72 8.86 -11.16 21.80
CA GLY A 72 9.56 -10.02 22.38
C GLY A 72 10.97 -10.38 22.85
N LYS A 73 11.12 -11.54 23.50
CA LYS A 73 12.43 -12.07 23.92
C LYS A 73 13.33 -12.41 22.73
N ALA A 74 12.79 -13.09 21.70
CA ALA A 74 13.56 -13.49 20.51
C ALA A 74 14.01 -12.29 19.64
N LEU A 75 13.26 -11.20 19.66
CA LEU A 75 13.59 -9.96 18.97
C LEU A 75 14.38 -8.97 19.84
N GLY A 76 14.37 -9.13 21.16
CA GLY A 76 14.95 -8.16 22.09
C GLY A 76 14.20 -6.83 22.11
N LEU A 77 12.91 -6.83 21.79
CA LEU A 77 12.09 -5.62 21.61
C LEU A 77 10.82 -5.67 22.47
N PRO A 78 10.33 -4.50 22.91
CA PRO A 78 9.05 -4.43 23.61
C PRO A 78 7.93 -4.89 22.68
N CYS A 79 7.15 -5.87 23.14
CA CYS A 79 6.08 -6.49 22.38
C CYS A 79 4.72 -6.11 22.96
N ARG A 80 3.81 -5.62 22.11
CA ARG A 80 2.44 -5.23 22.47
C ARG A 80 1.44 -5.86 21.51
N PHE A 81 0.17 -5.86 21.89
CA PHE A 81 -0.94 -6.25 21.05
C PHE A 81 -2.14 -5.34 21.35
N PRO A 82 -2.98 -5.00 20.36
CA PRO A 82 -4.10 -4.09 20.57
C PRO A 82 -5.24 -4.81 21.31
N ARG A 83 -6.17 -4.05 21.91
CA ARG A 83 -7.35 -4.59 22.62
C ARG A 83 -8.13 -5.64 21.81
N HIS A 84 -8.27 -5.39 20.50
CA HIS A 84 -8.99 -6.26 19.57
C HIS A 84 -8.03 -7.11 18.71
N TYR A 85 -6.92 -7.60 19.29
CA TYR A 85 -5.88 -8.36 18.58
C TYR A 85 -6.44 -9.49 17.72
N GLY A 86 -7.44 -10.24 18.19
CA GLY A 86 -8.02 -11.38 17.47
C GLY A 86 -8.78 -11.01 16.19
N VAL A 87 -9.21 -9.75 16.06
CA VAL A 87 -10.00 -9.25 14.93
C VAL A 87 -9.41 -7.96 14.33
N ALA A 88 -8.13 -7.67 14.61
CA ALA A 88 -7.51 -6.42 14.20
C ALA A 88 -7.58 -6.19 12.68
N ASN A 89 -7.46 -7.25 11.88
CA ASN A 89 -7.62 -7.17 10.42
C ASN A 89 -9.04 -6.78 10.01
N ALA A 90 -10.07 -7.31 10.68
CA ALA A 90 -11.45 -6.96 10.40
C ALA A 90 -11.75 -5.51 10.79
N VAL A 91 -11.20 -5.04 11.92
CA VAL A 91 -11.27 -3.64 12.32
C VAL A 91 -10.61 -2.77 11.25
N GLY A 92 -9.38 -3.10 10.85
CA GLY A 92 -8.64 -2.38 9.81
C GLY A 92 -9.41 -2.28 8.49
N ALA A 93 -10.01 -3.39 8.04
CA ALA A 93 -10.85 -3.40 6.85
C ALA A 93 -12.10 -2.52 6.98
N ALA A 94 -12.75 -2.53 8.15
CA ALA A 94 -13.94 -1.73 8.40
C ALA A 94 -13.67 -0.22 8.46
N VAL A 95 -12.46 0.18 8.86
CA VAL A 95 -12.07 1.61 8.99
C VAL A 95 -11.22 2.10 7.83
N ALA A 96 -10.85 1.22 6.89
CA ALA A 96 -10.09 1.59 5.72
C ALA A 96 -10.92 2.51 4.82
N ARG A 97 -10.30 3.61 4.40
CA ARG A 97 -10.89 4.50 3.41
C ARG A 97 -11.02 3.75 2.08
N VAL A 98 -12.12 3.98 1.38
CA VAL A 98 -12.30 3.52 0.01
C VAL A 98 -11.15 4.03 -0.86
N THR A 99 -10.43 3.11 -1.49
CA THR A 99 -9.41 3.41 -2.49
C THR A 99 -9.98 3.13 -3.87
N SER A 100 -9.55 3.92 -4.85
CA SER A 100 -9.84 3.70 -6.26
C SER A 100 -8.64 4.22 -7.04
N GLU A 101 -8.33 3.58 -8.16
CA GLU A 101 -7.32 4.03 -9.12
C GLU A 101 -7.93 4.05 -10.51
N ILE A 102 -7.41 4.91 -11.39
CA ILE A 102 -7.74 4.91 -12.81
C ILE A 102 -6.48 5.10 -13.65
N THR A 103 -6.54 4.58 -14.87
CA THR A 103 -5.52 4.76 -15.90
C THR A 103 -6.15 5.43 -17.11
N LEU A 104 -5.76 6.67 -17.37
CA LEU A 104 -6.22 7.43 -18.53
C LEU A 104 -5.17 7.39 -19.64
N GLN A 105 -5.61 6.98 -20.82
CA GLN A 105 -4.81 7.01 -22.04
C GLN A 105 -5.54 7.84 -23.10
N ALA A 106 -4.96 8.96 -23.49
CA ALA A 106 -5.48 9.82 -24.55
C ALA A 106 -4.54 9.83 -25.74
N ASP A 107 -5.09 9.62 -26.93
CA ASP A 107 -4.38 9.70 -28.20
C ASP A 107 -5.07 10.75 -29.07
N THR A 108 -4.44 11.92 -29.20
CA THR A 108 -5.03 13.06 -29.92
C THR A 108 -4.93 12.93 -31.44
N GLN A 109 -4.15 11.97 -31.95
CA GLN A 109 -4.13 11.66 -33.39
C GLN A 109 -5.26 10.70 -33.75
N ARG A 110 -5.51 9.70 -32.90
CA ARG A 110 -6.68 8.82 -33.01
C ARG A 110 -7.98 9.54 -32.64
N GLY A 111 -7.90 10.59 -31.83
CA GLY A 111 -9.05 11.37 -31.39
C GLY A 111 -9.85 10.68 -30.28
N SER A 112 -9.21 9.85 -29.46
CA SER A 112 -9.90 9.06 -28.41
C SER A 112 -9.18 9.13 -27.06
N VAL A 113 -9.94 9.16 -25.97
CA VAL A 113 -9.47 8.91 -24.61
C VAL A 113 -10.16 7.69 -24.03
N ILE A 114 -9.38 6.85 -23.35
CA ILE A 114 -9.85 5.59 -22.75
C ILE A 114 -9.47 5.57 -21.27
N ILE A 115 -10.43 5.20 -20.42
CA ILE A 115 -10.24 4.86 -19.01
C ILE A 115 -10.90 3.50 -18.76
N PRO A 116 -10.13 2.39 -18.85
CA PRO A 116 -10.68 1.05 -18.80
C PRO A 116 -11.41 0.74 -17.49
N GLU A 117 -10.90 1.21 -16.35
CA GLU A 117 -11.45 0.93 -15.02
C GLU A 117 -12.88 1.46 -14.83
N ALA A 118 -13.27 2.47 -15.62
CA ALA A 118 -14.59 3.08 -15.60
C ALA A 118 -15.39 2.81 -16.89
N ALA A 119 -14.90 1.92 -17.76
CA ALA A 119 -15.46 1.65 -19.10
C ALA A 119 -15.74 2.94 -19.91
N VAL A 120 -14.86 3.93 -19.80
CA VAL A 120 -14.96 5.19 -20.54
C VAL A 120 -14.15 5.10 -21.81
N GLU A 121 -14.80 5.34 -22.94
CA GLU A 121 -14.17 5.63 -24.22
C GLU A 121 -14.90 6.83 -24.82
N ASN A 122 -14.20 7.95 -24.92
CA ASN A 122 -14.76 9.21 -25.42
C ASN A 122 -13.92 9.73 -26.58
N ASP A 123 -14.58 10.39 -27.52
CA ASP A 123 -13.88 11.18 -28.53
C ASP A 123 -13.26 12.43 -27.90
N ILE A 124 -12.06 12.79 -28.38
CA ILE A 124 -11.32 13.99 -27.99
C ILE A 124 -10.81 14.71 -29.23
N ASP A 125 -10.64 16.02 -29.11
CA ASP A 125 -10.04 16.82 -30.17
C ASP A 125 -8.51 16.72 -30.21
N ALA A 126 -7.91 17.20 -31.30
CA ALA A 126 -6.47 17.22 -31.50
C ALA A 126 -5.71 18.15 -30.53
N GLY A 127 -6.43 19.09 -29.90
CA GLY A 127 -5.94 20.06 -28.93
C GLY A 127 -5.96 19.55 -27.49
N PHE A 128 -6.48 18.34 -27.23
CA PHE A 128 -6.64 17.78 -25.89
C PHE A 128 -5.34 17.85 -25.06
N THR A 129 -5.45 18.43 -23.87
CA THR A 129 -4.31 18.78 -23.02
C THR A 129 -4.17 17.86 -21.81
N MET A 130 -3.03 17.96 -21.12
CA MET A 130 -2.81 17.24 -19.88
C MET A 130 -3.73 17.77 -18.76
N GLU A 131 -4.05 19.05 -18.76
CA GLU A 131 -4.94 19.69 -17.81
C GLU A 131 -6.38 19.18 -17.98
N GLN A 132 -6.82 18.98 -19.23
CA GLN A 132 -8.10 18.34 -19.54
C GLN A 132 -8.10 16.87 -19.12
N ALA A 133 -7.01 16.14 -19.38
CA ALA A 133 -6.84 14.76 -18.92
C ALA A 133 -6.92 14.64 -17.38
N LEU A 134 -6.27 15.55 -16.66
CA LEU A 134 -6.34 15.63 -15.19
C LEU A 134 -7.77 15.90 -14.70
N SER A 135 -8.48 16.81 -15.35
CA SER A 135 -9.85 17.15 -14.98
C SER A 135 -10.81 16.00 -15.22
N LEU A 136 -10.72 15.37 -16.40
CA LEU A 136 -11.50 14.17 -16.74
C LEU A 136 -11.19 13.02 -15.79
N GLY A 137 -9.90 12.75 -15.57
CA GLY A 137 -9.46 11.68 -14.68
C GLY A 137 -9.98 11.89 -13.25
N ARG A 138 -9.86 13.10 -12.68
CA ARG A 138 -10.41 13.39 -11.35
C ARG A 138 -11.92 13.17 -11.28
N ALA A 139 -12.67 13.64 -12.29
CA ALA A 139 -14.12 13.47 -12.31
C ALA A 139 -14.54 11.99 -12.39
N VAL A 140 -13.83 11.19 -13.18
CA VAL A 140 -14.08 9.74 -13.30
C VAL A 140 -13.68 9.01 -12.02
N LEU A 141 -12.54 9.34 -11.44
CA LEU A 141 -12.07 8.75 -10.19
C LEU A 141 -13.02 9.02 -9.02
N CYS A 142 -13.47 10.28 -8.86
CA CYS A 142 -14.44 10.64 -7.80
C CYS A 142 -15.77 9.89 -7.99
N ARG A 143 -16.26 9.78 -9.23
CA ARG A 143 -17.48 9.03 -9.53
C ARG A 143 -17.34 7.56 -9.17
N GLN A 144 -16.22 6.93 -9.55
CA GLN A 144 -15.97 5.53 -9.25
C GLN A 144 -15.87 5.29 -7.73
N ALA A 145 -15.22 6.20 -7.02
CA ALA A 145 -15.12 6.15 -5.57
C ALA A 145 -16.48 6.31 -4.89
N ALA A 146 -17.32 7.24 -5.37
CA ALA A 146 -18.68 7.44 -4.85
C ALA A 146 -19.56 6.20 -5.06
N ILE A 147 -19.47 5.55 -6.23
CA ILE A 147 -20.14 4.25 -6.49
C ILE A 147 -19.70 3.20 -5.47
N ASN A 148 -18.42 3.21 -5.09
CA ASN A 148 -17.84 2.30 -4.11
C ASN A 148 -18.07 2.73 -2.65
N GLY A 149 -18.92 3.74 -2.40
CA GLY A 149 -19.32 4.19 -1.07
C GLY A 149 -18.38 5.18 -0.39
N ALA A 150 -17.48 5.82 -1.15
CA ALA A 150 -16.65 6.91 -0.61
C ALA A 150 -17.49 8.18 -0.39
N ASP A 151 -17.27 8.87 0.74
CA ASP A 151 -17.71 10.26 0.89
C ASP A 151 -16.87 11.15 -0.04
N GLU A 152 -17.54 12.01 -0.82
CA GLU A 152 -16.89 12.96 -1.73
C GLU A 152 -16.04 13.98 -0.96
N LYS A 153 -16.32 14.19 0.34
CA LYS A 153 -15.57 15.09 1.21
C LYS A 153 -14.27 14.44 1.69
N GLY A 154 -13.13 15.01 1.28
CA GLY A 154 -11.82 14.62 1.81
C GLY A 154 -11.11 13.52 1.02
N LEU A 155 -11.51 13.28 -0.24
CA LEU A 155 -10.77 12.44 -1.17
C LEU A 155 -9.43 13.10 -1.54
N GLU A 156 -8.37 12.64 -0.90
CA GLU A 156 -7.01 12.99 -1.26
C GLU A 156 -6.59 12.19 -2.49
N ILE A 157 -6.35 12.87 -3.62
CA ILE A 157 -5.99 12.24 -4.89
C ILE A 157 -4.49 12.43 -5.13
N SER A 158 -3.79 11.32 -5.31
CA SER A 158 -2.39 11.25 -5.70
C SER A 158 -2.25 10.93 -7.19
N ILE A 159 -1.31 11.60 -7.85
CA ILE A 159 -0.93 11.30 -9.24
C ILE A 159 0.27 10.34 -9.19
N LEU A 160 0.08 9.13 -9.70
CA LEU A 160 1.09 8.06 -9.71
C LEU A 160 1.96 8.12 -10.98
N GLU A 161 1.37 8.54 -12.09
CA GLU A 161 2.07 8.69 -13.37
C GLU A 161 1.52 9.89 -14.13
N ARG A 162 2.39 10.70 -14.73
CA ARG A 162 2.02 11.84 -15.58
C ARG A 162 2.99 11.96 -16.73
N GLN A 163 2.58 11.53 -17.92
CA GLN A 163 3.43 11.53 -19.12
C GLN A 163 2.69 12.11 -20.33
N ALA A 164 3.43 12.83 -21.17
CA ALA A 164 2.94 13.32 -22.45
C ALA A 164 4.02 13.15 -23.51
N PHE A 165 3.72 12.38 -24.55
CA PHE A 165 4.62 12.14 -25.68
C PHE A 165 4.08 12.83 -26.92
N THR A 166 4.91 13.62 -27.58
CA THR A 166 4.56 14.20 -28.88
C THR A 166 4.76 13.15 -29.98
N MET A 167 3.75 12.97 -30.83
CA MET A 167 3.84 12.11 -32.00
C MET A 167 4.31 12.89 -33.22
N ILE A 168 5.31 12.35 -33.91
CA ILE A 168 5.92 12.95 -35.10
C ILE A 168 5.83 11.93 -36.24
N ARG A 169 5.31 12.34 -37.40
CA ARG A 169 5.36 11.56 -38.64
C ARG A 169 5.76 12.47 -39.79
N GLY A 170 6.65 12.01 -40.66
CA GLY A 170 7.12 12.80 -41.80
C GLY A 170 7.70 14.16 -41.39
N TYR A 171 8.43 14.21 -40.26
CA TYR A 171 9.01 15.42 -39.67
C TYR A 171 8.00 16.48 -39.18
N MET A 172 6.70 16.17 -39.20
CA MET A 172 5.66 17.05 -38.66
C MET A 172 5.00 16.42 -37.43
N ARG A 173 4.60 17.26 -36.48
CA ARG A 173 3.81 16.83 -35.32
C ARG A 173 2.41 16.43 -35.77
N THR A 174 2.00 15.20 -35.45
CA THR A 174 0.67 14.67 -35.82
C THR A 174 -0.29 14.57 -34.64
N GLY A 175 0.21 14.55 -33.41
CA GLY A 175 -0.63 14.47 -32.22
C GLY A 175 0.19 14.30 -30.95
N ARG A 176 -0.47 13.88 -29.88
CA ARG A 176 0.13 13.59 -28.58
C ARG A 176 -0.49 12.34 -27.97
N ASN A 177 0.33 11.54 -27.30
CA ASN A 177 -0.13 10.48 -26.41
C ASN A 177 0.01 10.99 -24.98
N ILE A 178 -1.08 11.02 -24.23
CA ILE A 178 -1.13 11.45 -22.84
C ILE A 178 -1.46 10.23 -21.99
N ARG A 179 -0.61 9.95 -21.00
CA ARG A 179 -0.80 8.87 -20.03
C ARG A 179 -0.82 9.45 -18.64
N LEU A 180 -1.83 9.05 -17.88
CA LEU A 180 -2.07 9.56 -16.55
C LEU A 180 -2.58 8.41 -15.70
N LYS A 181 -1.89 8.13 -14.60
CA LYS A 181 -2.35 7.23 -13.56
C LYS A 181 -2.58 8.03 -12.28
N MET A 182 -3.76 7.90 -11.69
CA MET A 182 -4.08 8.57 -10.43
C MET A 182 -4.95 7.68 -9.55
N GLY A 183 -4.90 7.93 -8.25
CA GLY A 183 -5.66 7.18 -7.27
C GLY A 183 -5.94 7.96 -6.00
N ILE A 184 -6.88 7.44 -5.21
CA ILE A 184 -7.16 7.96 -3.88
C ILE A 184 -6.09 7.45 -2.92
N THR A 185 -5.45 8.36 -2.20
CA THR A 185 -4.44 8.03 -1.19
C THR A 185 -5.06 7.12 -0.13
N PRO A 186 -4.45 5.94 0.14
CA PRO A 186 -4.90 5.05 1.20
C PRO A 186 -4.94 5.77 2.56
N GLY A 187 -5.88 5.40 3.40
CA GLY A 187 -6.01 6.02 4.72
C GLY A 187 -7.14 5.40 5.53
N LEU A 188 -7.47 6.05 6.63
CA LEU A 188 -8.64 5.72 7.45
C LEU A 188 -9.80 6.65 7.09
N ILE A 189 -11.02 6.17 7.35
CA ILE A 189 -12.23 7.00 7.25
C ILE A 189 -12.16 8.18 8.25
N PRO A 190 -12.65 9.39 7.89
CA PRO A 190 -12.54 10.58 8.73
C PRO A 190 -13.16 10.44 10.13
N GLU A 191 -14.20 9.63 10.26
CA GLU A 191 -14.95 9.38 11.51
C GLU A 191 -14.12 8.58 12.51
N TRP A 192 -13.13 7.83 12.02
CA TRP A 192 -12.22 7.08 12.86
C TRP A 192 -11.18 8.01 13.47
N LYS A 193 -11.50 8.56 14.64
CA LYS A 193 -10.53 9.27 15.48
C LYS A 193 -9.46 8.29 15.92
N ARG A 194 -8.18 8.65 15.75
CA ARG A 194 -7.06 7.96 16.39
C ARG A 194 -7.28 8.02 17.91
N GLY A 195 -7.90 6.99 18.46
CA GLY A 195 -7.90 6.75 19.91
C GLY A 195 -6.45 6.54 20.35
N GLY A 196 -6.07 7.21 21.43
CA GLY A 196 -4.75 7.05 22.06
C GLY A 196 -4.50 5.65 22.60
#